data_AF-A0A545UF87-F1
#
_entry.id   AF-A0A545UF87-F1
#
_cell.length_a   1.000
_cell.length_b   1.000
_cell.length_c   1.000
_cell.angle_alpha   90.00
_cell.angle_beta   90.00
_cell.angle_gamma   90.00
#
_symmetry.space_group_name_H-M   'P 1'
#
loop_
_entity.id
_entity.type
_entity.pdbx_description
1 polymer ?
#
loop_
_entity_poly.entity_id
_entity_poly.type
_entity_poly.pdbx_seq_one_letter_code
_entity_poly.pdbx_strand_id
1 'polypeptide(L)'
;MMKRLLLPFMILSLFSLVALANSKDELKPFTSDGCSSFPDGTLKQKQLWLSCCVAHDKAYWMGGTYEERLQADKALKVCVEQVGEKTIAKLMLAGVRVGGSPYWPTDFRWGYGWDYTRGYQKLTQKELEKAKKLLADYDSSEREKSK
;
A
#
# COMPACT_ATOMS: atom_id res chain seq x y z
N MET A 1 -68.80 -7.78 -6.84
CA MET A 1 -67.81 -8.16 -7.86
C MET A 1 -67.13 -6.88 -8.37
N MET A 2 -66.04 -6.44 -7.74
CA MET A 2 -65.00 -5.66 -8.42
C MET A 2 -63.71 -5.79 -7.59
N LYS A 3 -62.64 -6.12 -8.29
CA LYS A 3 -61.37 -6.62 -7.79
C LYS A 3 -60.39 -5.46 -7.61
N ARG A 4 -59.55 -5.56 -6.56
CA ARG A 4 -58.15 -5.06 -6.48
C ARG A 4 -58.01 -3.52 -6.43
N LEU A 5 -57.23 -2.94 -5.53
CA LEU A 5 -55.79 -3.11 -5.45
C LEU A 5 -55.33 -2.90 -4.00
N LEU A 6 -54.94 -3.97 -3.32
CA LEU A 6 -54.07 -3.87 -2.14
C LEU A 6 -52.62 -3.99 -2.65
N LEU A 7 -51.73 -3.22 -2.01
CA LEU A 7 -50.28 -3.03 -2.21
C LEU A 7 -49.87 -2.00 -3.29
N PRO A 8 -48.91 -1.09 -2.98
CA PRO A 8 -47.86 -1.29 -1.98
C PRO A 8 -47.58 -0.04 -1.10
N PHE A 9 -48.12 0.01 0.12
CA PHE A 9 -47.50 0.85 1.16
C PHE A 9 -46.14 0.26 1.64
N MET A 10 -45.80 -0.93 1.15
CA MET A 10 -44.54 -1.65 1.37
C MET A 10 -43.53 -1.41 0.22
N ILE A 11 -43.44 -0.19 -0.32
CA ILE A 11 -42.33 0.20 -1.22
C ILE A 11 -41.65 1.51 -0.77
N LEU A 12 -42.22 2.26 0.19
CA LEU A 12 -41.62 3.49 0.71
C LEU A 12 -40.66 3.29 1.91
N SER A 13 -40.29 2.05 2.22
CA SER A 13 -39.41 1.70 3.37
C SER A 13 -38.03 1.17 2.95
N LEU A 14 -37.67 1.25 1.67
CA LEU A 14 -36.37 0.76 1.16
C LEU A 14 -35.47 1.87 0.61
N PHE A 15 -35.70 3.12 1.00
CA PHE A 15 -34.96 4.29 0.50
C PHE A 15 -34.47 5.21 1.61
N SER A 16 -34.04 4.66 2.75
CA SER A 16 -33.42 5.46 3.80
C SER A 16 -32.28 4.68 4.44
N LEU A 17 -31.12 5.33 4.43
CA LEU A 17 -29.83 4.92 5.00
C LEU A 17 -28.93 4.07 4.09
N VAL A 18 -28.69 4.53 2.86
CA VAL A 18 -27.29 4.50 2.39
C VAL A 18 -26.58 5.59 3.19
N ALA A 19 -26.14 5.26 4.41
CA ALA A 19 -25.16 6.07 5.09
C ALA A 19 -23.89 6.01 4.22
N LEU A 20 -23.63 7.07 3.45
CA LEU A 20 -22.31 7.28 2.87
C LEU A 20 -21.36 7.38 4.05
N ALA A 21 -20.73 6.26 4.40
CA ALA A 21 -19.61 6.25 5.31
C ALA A 21 -18.52 7.07 4.64
N ASN A 22 -18.48 8.36 4.95
CA ASN A 22 -17.31 9.21 4.73
C ASN A 22 -16.22 8.72 5.70
N SER A 23 -15.68 7.51 5.47
CA SER A 23 -14.36 7.17 5.97
C SER A 23 -13.45 8.17 5.27
N LYS A 24 -13.01 9.19 6.01
CA LYS A 24 -11.99 10.09 5.53
C LYS A 24 -10.78 9.20 5.31
N ASP A 25 -10.50 8.85 4.07
CA ASP A 25 -9.38 7.99 3.68
C ASP A 25 -8.10 8.58 4.28
N GLU A 26 -7.70 8.02 5.41
CA GLU A 26 -6.72 8.60 6.29
C GLU A 26 -5.49 7.71 6.30
N LEU A 27 -4.36 8.28 5.91
CA LEU A 27 -3.07 7.59 5.94
C LEU A 27 -2.75 7.13 7.37
N LYS A 28 -2.62 5.80 7.51
CA LYS A 28 -2.25 5.09 8.74
C LYS A 28 -0.74 5.23 9.01
N PRO A 29 -0.27 5.03 10.27
CA PRO A 29 1.17 4.99 10.55
C PRO A 29 1.94 4.05 9.62
N PHE A 30 3.19 4.39 9.31
CA PHE A 30 4.04 3.53 8.47
C PHE A 30 4.43 2.26 9.22
N THR A 31 4.42 1.14 8.52
CA THR A 31 4.88 -0.17 8.96
C THR A 31 5.65 -0.82 7.82
N SER A 32 6.62 -1.67 8.11
CA SER A 32 7.29 -2.49 7.11
C SER A 32 7.39 -3.93 7.64
N ASP A 33 7.16 -4.89 6.75
CA ASP A 33 7.36 -6.32 7.03
C ASP A 33 8.63 -6.88 6.36
N GLY A 34 9.50 -5.99 5.87
CA GLY A 34 10.71 -6.36 5.13
C GLY A 34 10.38 -6.60 3.66
N CYS A 35 10.81 -7.73 3.11
CA CYS A 35 10.52 -8.08 1.72
C CYS A 35 9.19 -8.85 1.55
N SER A 36 8.28 -8.72 2.51
CA SER A 36 6.96 -9.38 2.57
C SER A 36 7.02 -10.89 2.31
N SER A 37 6.54 -11.35 1.16
CA SER A 37 6.56 -12.78 0.76
C SER A 37 7.89 -13.23 0.16
N PHE A 38 8.95 -12.42 0.23
CA PHE A 38 10.28 -12.72 -0.28
C PHE A 38 11.29 -12.70 0.88
N PRO A 39 12.35 -13.54 0.89
CA PRO A 39 13.37 -13.49 1.93
C PRO A 39 14.08 -12.13 1.98
N ASP A 40 14.48 -11.65 3.16
CA ASP A 40 15.21 -10.38 3.35
C ASP A 40 16.70 -10.42 2.91
N GLY A 41 17.17 -11.61 2.55
CA GLY A 41 18.55 -11.86 2.20
C GLY A 41 18.80 -13.30 1.79
N THR A 42 20.07 -13.64 1.63
CA THR A 42 20.50 -15.01 1.37
C THR A 42 20.54 -15.82 2.66
N LEU A 43 20.71 -17.15 2.56
CA LEU A 43 20.92 -18.01 3.73
C LEU A 43 22.14 -17.59 4.57
N LYS A 44 23.17 -17.01 3.94
CA LYS A 44 24.40 -16.54 4.59
C LYS A 44 24.27 -15.12 5.13
N GLN A 45 23.62 -14.24 4.37
CA GLN A 45 23.43 -12.83 4.69
C GLN A 45 21.93 -12.53 4.73
N LYS A 46 21.32 -12.82 5.88
CA LYS A 46 19.85 -12.87 6.03
C LYS A 46 19.12 -11.54 5.84
N GLN A 47 19.83 -10.41 5.80
CA GLN A 47 19.28 -9.06 5.66
C GLN A 47 19.94 -8.30 4.49
N LEU A 48 20.56 -9.00 3.55
CA LEU A 48 21.39 -8.41 2.48
C LEU A 48 20.69 -7.29 1.71
N TRP A 49 19.38 -7.39 1.50
CA TRP A 49 18.60 -6.40 0.75
C TRP A 49 17.38 -5.89 1.54
N LEU A 50 17.31 -6.16 2.85
CA LEU A 50 16.24 -5.71 3.73
C LEU A 50 16.04 -4.19 3.62
N SER A 51 17.13 -3.41 3.61
CA SER A 51 17.07 -1.95 3.49
C SER A 51 16.46 -1.48 2.16
N CYS A 52 16.66 -2.23 1.07
CA CYS A 52 16.02 -1.97 -0.21
C CYS A 52 14.50 -2.18 -0.14
N CYS A 53 14.06 -3.25 0.53
CA CYS A 53 12.64 -3.55 0.71
C CYS A 53 11.95 -2.53 1.64
N VAL A 54 12.56 -2.16 2.77
CA VAL A 54 12.02 -1.11 3.66
C VAL A 54 11.87 0.23 2.90
N ALA A 55 12.83 0.58 2.04
CA ALA A 55 12.72 1.80 1.22
C ALA A 55 11.58 1.71 0.18
N HIS A 56 11.38 0.53 -0.41
CA HIS A 56 10.28 0.26 -1.34
C HIS A 56 8.92 0.29 -0.63
N ASP A 57 8.83 -0.28 0.57
CA ASP A 57 7.66 -0.25 1.44
C ASP A 57 7.23 1.18 1.76
N LYS A 58 8.16 2.11 2.03
CA LYS A 58 7.81 3.51 2.24
C LYS A 58 7.07 4.11 1.05
N ALA A 59 7.48 3.78 -0.17
CA ALA A 59 6.80 4.23 -1.39
C ALA A 59 5.44 3.51 -1.56
N TYR A 60 5.40 2.20 -1.32
CA TYR A 60 4.19 1.40 -1.44
C TYR A 60 3.12 1.76 -0.42
N TRP A 61 3.51 2.00 0.83
CA TRP A 61 2.64 2.52 1.87
C TRP A 61 2.05 3.88 1.47
N MET A 62 2.90 4.79 0.98
CA MET A 62 2.51 6.14 0.59
C MET A 62 1.53 6.13 -0.60
N GLY A 63 1.72 5.21 -1.55
CA GLY A 63 0.92 5.16 -2.78
C GLY A 63 1.24 6.33 -3.72
N GLY A 64 0.32 6.61 -4.64
CA GLY A 64 0.54 7.60 -5.71
C GLY A 64 0.02 7.15 -7.07
N THR A 65 0.53 7.76 -8.14
CA THR A 65 0.18 7.40 -9.52
C THR A 65 0.83 6.08 -9.95
N TYR A 66 0.40 5.56 -11.10
CA TYR A 66 0.99 4.36 -11.68
C TYR A 66 2.47 4.55 -12.03
N GLU A 67 2.85 5.74 -12.51
CA GLU A 67 4.23 6.09 -12.83
C GLU A 67 5.10 6.12 -11.58
N GLU A 68 4.59 6.66 -10.47
CA GLU A 68 5.28 6.65 -9.17
C GLU A 68 5.51 5.21 -8.68
N ARG A 69 4.53 4.31 -8.84
CA ARG A 69 4.72 2.88 -8.58
C ARG A 69 5.81 2.28 -9.46
N LEU A 70 5.79 2.55 -10.76
CA LEU A 70 6.80 2.05 -11.69
C LEU A 70 8.20 2.53 -11.32
N GLN A 71 8.33 3.78 -10.85
CA GLN A 71 9.59 4.33 -10.37
C GLN A 71 10.05 3.63 -9.08
N ALA A 72 9.16 3.43 -8.11
CA ALA A 72 9.46 2.68 -6.88
C ALA A 72 9.96 1.26 -7.19
N ASP A 73 9.26 0.54 -8.07
CA ASP A 73 9.62 -0.83 -8.46
C ASP A 73 11.00 -0.90 -9.14
N LYS A 74 11.31 0.09 -9.99
CA LYS A 74 12.64 0.20 -10.61
C LYS A 74 13.72 0.56 -9.59
N ALA A 75 13.42 1.42 -8.62
CA ALA A 75 14.34 1.79 -7.55
C ALA A 75 14.70 0.57 -6.68
N LEU A 76 13.72 -0.30 -6.35
CA LEU A 76 13.97 -1.58 -5.68
C LEU A 76 14.95 -2.42 -6.49
N LYS A 77 14.69 -2.62 -7.79
CA LYS A 77 15.60 -3.36 -8.67
C LYS A 77 17.02 -2.79 -8.61
N VAL A 78 17.18 -1.48 -8.77
CA VAL A 78 18.51 -0.84 -8.78
C VAL A 78 19.23 -1.03 -7.43
N CYS A 79 18.53 -0.86 -6.31
CA CYS A 79 19.10 -1.06 -4.97
C CYS A 79 19.61 -2.50 -4.78
N VAL A 80 18.80 -3.49 -5.19
CA VAL A 80 19.16 -4.91 -5.06
C VAL A 80 20.33 -5.28 -6.01
N GLU A 81 20.41 -4.66 -7.19
CA GLU A 81 21.58 -4.80 -8.08
C GLU A 81 22.85 -4.25 -7.44
N GLN A 82 22.76 -3.16 -6.66
CA GLN A 82 23.90 -2.53 -5.99
C GLN A 82 24.47 -3.37 -4.84
N VAL A 83 23.66 -4.22 -4.20
CA VAL A 83 24.14 -5.21 -3.22
C VAL A 83 24.66 -6.50 -3.88
N GLY A 84 24.76 -6.53 -5.22
CA GLY A 84 25.39 -7.61 -6.00
C GLY A 84 24.43 -8.64 -6.58
N GLU A 85 23.13 -8.54 -6.34
CA GLU A 85 22.16 -9.62 -6.59
C GLU A 85 21.29 -9.35 -7.82
N LYS A 86 21.91 -9.26 -9.00
CA LYS A 86 21.24 -8.85 -10.25
C LYS A 86 20.08 -9.75 -10.69
N THR A 87 20.19 -11.05 -10.48
CA THR A 87 19.12 -12.00 -10.85
C THR A 87 17.93 -11.86 -9.90
N ILE A 88 18.20 -11.75 -8.59
CA ILE A 88 17.17 -11.49 -7.57
C ILE A 88 16.47 -10.16 -7.86
N ALA A 89 17.22 -9.10 -8.19
CA ALA A 89 16.65 -7.81 -8.53
C ALA A 89 15.64 -7.86 -9.70
N LYS A 90 15.94 -8.63 -10.75
CA LYS A 90 15.01 -8.84 -11.88
C LYS A 90 13.78 -9.63 -11.46
N LEU A 91 13.96 -10.66 -10.63
CA LEU A 91 12.86 -11.47 -10.10
C LEU A 91 11.94 -10.63 -9.20
N MET A 92 12.51 -9.85 -8.29
CA MET A 92 11.78 -8.91 -7.44
C MET A 92 11.00 -7.90 -8.28
N LEU A 93 11.62 -7.30 -9.31
CA LEU A 93 10.89 -6.41 -10.22
C LEU A 93 9.67 -7.10 -10.82
N ALA A 94 9.83 -8.29 -11.40
CA ALA A 94 8.71 -9.04 -11.96
C ALA A 94 7.61 -9.32 -10.91
N GLY A 95 8.02 -9.74 -9.70
CA GLY A 95 7.13 -10.00 -8.58
C GLY A 95 6.32 -8.78 -8.17
N VAL A 96 6.95 -7.64 -7.87
CA VAL A 96 6.26 -6.42 -7.43
C VAL A 96 5.37 -5.84 -8.53
N ARG A 97 5.74 -5.97 -9.81
CA ARG A 97 4.88 -5.53 -10.93
C ARG A 97 3.56 -6.30 -10.98
N VAL A 98 3.57 -7.59 -10.66
CA VAL A 98 2.36 -8.43 -10.66
C VAL A 98 1.63 -8.33 -9.32
N GLY A 99 2.29 -8.63 -8.20
CA GLY A 99 1.68 -8.75 -6.87
C GLY A 99 1.42 -7.42 -6.16
N GLY A 100 2.07 -6.33 -6.58
CA GLY A 100 1.96 -5.02 -5.94
C GLY A 100 0.78 -4.15 -6.38
N SER A 101 -0.16 -4.67 -7.19
CA SER A 101 -1.31 -3.89 -7.65
C SER A 101 -2.17 -3.40 -6.48
N PRO A 102 -2.68 -2.16 -6.49
CA PRO A 102 -3.59 -1.67 -5.45
C PRO A 102 -4.92 -2.44 -5.40
N TYR A 103 -5.21 -3.25 -6.41
CA TYR A 103 -6.44 -4.05 -6.52
C TYR A 103 -6.29 -5.50 -6.08
N TRP A 104 -5.13 -5.88 -5.54
CA TRP A 104 -4.96 -7.19 -4.90
C TRP A 104 -5.22 -7.09 -3.40
N PRO A 105 -5.85 -8.10 -2.79
CA PRO A 105 -6.09 -8.16 -1.35
C PRO A 105 -4.81 -8.59 -0.61
N THR A 106 -3.70 -7.89 -0.83
CA THR A 106 -2.42 -8.11 -0.15
C THR A 106 -2.12 -6.95 0.80
N ASP A 107 -1.40 -7.26 1.88
CA ASP A 107 -1.01 -6.27 2.89
C ASP A 107 0.10 -5.33 2.38
N PHE A 108 0.85 -5.75 1.35
CA PHE A 108 1.92 -5.00 0.68
C PHE A 108 1.48 -4.39 -0.67
N ARG A 109 0.18 -4.18 -0.90
CA ARG A 109 -0.33 -3.56 -2.15
C ARG A 109 0.13 -2.10 -2.27
N TRP A 110 0.15 -1.56 -3.49
CA TRP A 110 0.34 -0.11 -3.68
C TRP A 110 -0.74 0.68 -2.94
N GLY A 111 -0.33 1.67 -2.15
CA GLY A 111 -1.18 2.45 -1.27
C GLY A 111 -1.66 1.72 -0.02
N TYR A 112 -0.95 0.71 0.50
CA TYR A 112 -1.43 -0.06 1.65
C TYR A 112 -1.60 0.75 2.95
N GLY A 113 -0.98 1.94 3.05
CA GLY A 113 -1.20 2.87 4.16
C GLY A 113 -2.60 3.49 4.18
N TRP A 114 -3.34 3.39 3.08
CA TRP A 114 -4.68 3.92 2.90
C TRP A 114 -5.75 2.83 3.03
N ASP A 115 -7.01 3.22 2.92
CA ASP A 115 -8.08 2.25 2.76
C ASP A 115 -7.99 1.57 1.38
N TYR A 116 -8.54 0.36 1.28
CA TYR A 116 -8.37 -0.52 0.10
C TYR A 116 -8.77 0.14 -1.23
N THR A 117 -9.73 1.07 -1.18
CA THR A 117 -10.28 1.76 -2.35
C THR A 117 -9.40 2.89 -2.90
N ARG A 118 -8.22 3.17 -2.32
CA ARG A 118 -7.35 4.29 -2.75
C ARG A 118 -6.93 4.22 -4.22
N GLY A 119 -6.56 3.03 -4.71
CA GLY A 119 -6.10 2.86 -6.09
C GLY A 119 -4.85 3.68 -6.46
N TYR A 120 -4.78 4.12 -7.71
CA TYR A 120 -3.74 5.05 -8.18
C TYR A 120 -4.23 6.50 -8.06
N GLN A 121 -3.88 7.15 -6.95
CA GLN A 121 -4.27 8.53 -6.69
C GLN A 121 -3.06 9.34 -6.24
N LYS A 122 -2.79 10.44 -6.96
CA LYS A 122 -1.76 11.40 -6.58
C LYS A 122 -2.09 12.00 -5.21
N LEU A 123 -1.08 12.09 -4.35
CA LEU A 123 -1.22 12.72 -3.04
C LEU A 123 -1.35 14.24 -3.18
N THR A 124 -2.24 14.81 -2.37
CA THR A 124 -2.32 16.25 -2.14
C THR A 124 -1.16 16.73 -1.28
N GLN A 125 -0.90 18.05 -1.27
CA GLN A 125 0.16 18.61 -0.42
C GLN A 125 -0.03 18.26 1.06
N LYS A 126 -1.28 18.27 1.55
CA LYS A 126 -1.58 17.93 2.96
C LYS A 126 -1.24 16.47 3.27
N GLU A 127 -1.56 15.57 2.35
CA GLU A 127 -1.24 14.15 2.50
C GLU A 127 0.26 13.89 2.42
N LEU A 128 0.98 14.59 1.53
CA LEU A 128 2.45 14.53 1.46
C LEU A 128 3.11 14.98 2.76
N GLU A 129 2.68 16.10 3.35
CA GLU A 129 3.24 16.56 4.62
C GLU A 129 2.92 15.59 5.78
N LYS A 130 1.71 15.01 5.79
CA LYS A 130 1.36 13.96 6.75
C LYS A 130 2.27 12.73 6.58
N ALA A 131 2.48 12.29 5.34
CA ALA A 131 3.30 11.12 5.04
C ALA A 131 4.75 11.33 5.49
N LYS A 132 5.33 12.51 5.21
CA LYS A 132 6.67 12.88 5.69
C LYS A 132 6.80 12.80 7.20
N LYS A 133 5.80 13.32 7.94
CA LYS A 133 5.80 13.27 9.41
C LYS A 133 5.80 11.83 9.92
N LEU A 134 4.89 10.99 9.42
CA LEU A 134 4.78 9.59 9.85
C LEU A 134 6.04 8.78 9.53
N LEU A 135 6.70 9.04 8.39
CA LEU A 135 7.98 8.42 8.06
C LEU A 135 9.11 8.89 8.98
N ALA A 136 9.15 10.17 9.34
CA ALA A 136 10.13 10.70 10.27
C ALA A 136 9.95 10.12 11.68
N ASP A 137 8.71 9.93 12.12
CA ASP A 137 8.36 9.30 13.40
C ASP A 137 8.84 7.84 13.41
N TYR A 138 8.56 7.07 12.35
CA TYR A 138 9.06 5.70 12.19
C TYR A 138 10.59 5.64 12.24
N ASP A 139 11.28 6.44 11.42
CA ASP A 139 12.74 6.43 11.33
C ASP A 139 13.40 6.82 12.66
N SER A 140 12.74 7.67 13.46
CA SER A 140 13.20 8.02 14.80
C SER A 140 13.06 6.85 15.76
N SER A 141 11.95 6.12 15.71
CA SER A 141 11.72 4.94 16.54
C SER A 141 12.69 3.79 16.21
N GLU A 142 13.03 3.57 14.94
CA GLU A 142 14.00 2.55 14.53
C GLU A 142 15.43 2.87 14.96
N ARG A 143 15.81 4.16 14.94
CA ARG A 143 17.11 4.61 15.47
C ARG A 143 17.21 4.40 16.99
N GLU A 144 16.13 4.60 17.72
CA GLU A 144 16.12 4.39 19.17
C GLU A 144 16.25 2.90 19.53
N LYS A 145 15.56 2.00 18.79
CA LYS A 145 15.69 0.54 18.96
C LYS A 145 17.08 0.00 18.64
N SER A 146 17.87 0.75 17.86
CA SER A 146 19.22 0.35 17.42
C SER A 146 20.35 0.84 18.34
N LYS A 147 20.02 1.60 19.40
CA LYS A 147 20.97 2.02 20.44
C LYS A 147 21.04 0.98 21.55
#